data_AF-M5EB16-F1
#
_entry.id   AF-M5EB16-F1
#
_cell.length_a   1.000
_cell.length_b   1.000
_cell.length_c   1.000
_cell.angle_alpha   90.00
_cell.angle_beta   90.00
_cell.angle_gamma   90.00
#
_symmetry.space_group_name_H-M   'P 1'
#
loop_
_entity.id
_entity.type
_entity.pdbx_description
1 polymer ?
#
loop_
_entity_poly.entity_id
_entity_poly.type
_entity_poly.pdbx_seq_one_letter_code
_entity_poly.pdbx_strand_id
1 'polypeptide(L)'
;MAPAEPARPPIALAYPEGVGADAPARLYVLPHPHSGVPTYFAVHDDATYELLVVRPDQRAARSWMLAPRGGAPRPGHILRDGALHVLSPMDPALLLLGLLAPVWGERRLCPRDDLAEAAAEHHAARRAADLAARAPEAAPSTPAWPDIATVLALPAMQAPLTRICATQAEPSAHDGLVYRLDEARVYALLTRKVERVLHDAADVVAAQSQRHYGAEATDAEIAAAQRRVATDLVAMYVPPAVDDAWRAERKT
;
A
#
# COMPACT_ATOMS: atom_id res chain seq x y z
N MET A 1 -0.35 5.12 43.12
CA MET A 1 0.23 5.83 41.95
C MET A 1 0.60 4.77 40.94
N ALA A 2 -0.15 4.66 39.83
CA ALA A 2 0.24 3.77 38.74
C ALA A 2 1.56 4.30 38.13
N PRO A 3 2.53 3.43 37.80
CA PRO A 3 3.73 3.87 37.10
C PRO A 3 3.32 4.49 35.76
N ALA A 4 3.83 5.69 35.48
CA ALA A 4 3.63 6.33 34.19
C ALA A 4 4.16 5.39 33.10
N GLU A 5 3.34 5.09 32.11
CA GLU A 5 3.73 4.33 30.93
C GLU A 5 5.02 4.95 30.35
N PRO A 6 6.06 4.16 30.04
CA PRO A 6 7.28 4.71 29.47
C PRO A 6 6.92 5.43 28.17
N ALA A 7 7.16 6.75 28.15
CA ALA A 7 6.87 7.57 26.98
C ALA A 7 7.59 6.99 25.77
N ARG A 8 6.82 6.61 24.73
CA ARG A 8 7.39 6.10 23.48
C ARG A 8 8.38 7.13 22.94
N PRO A 9 9.56 6.69 22.43
CA PRO A 9 10.51 7.61 21.86
C PRO A 9 9.87 8.38 20.69
N PRO A 10 10.17 9.68 20.53
CA PRO A 10 9.65 10.44 19.41
C PRO A 10 10.11 9.84 18.08
N ILE A 11 9.37 10.09 17.01
CA ILE A 11 9.74 9.73 15.64
C ILE A 11 9.75 10.98 14.76
N ALA A 12 10.62 11.01 13.75
CA ALA A 12 10.55 12.02 12.71
C ALA A 12 9.55 11.54 11.65
N LEU A 13 8.47 12.30 11.48
CA LEU A 13 7.39 12.00 10.55
C LEU A 13 7.11 13.22 9.67
N ALA A 14 7.21 13.04 8.35
CA ALA A 14 6.66 13.93 7.35
C ALA A 14 5.27 13.42 6.94
N TYR A 15 4.29 14.30 6.89
CA TYR A 15 2.92 13.98 6.53
C TYR A 15 2.28 15.17 5.79
N PRO A 16 1.28 14.93 4.91
CA PRO A 16 0.63 15.99 4.15
C PRO A 16 -0.07 16.99 5.06
N GLU A 17 -0.18 18.25 4.60
CA GLU A 17 -0.93 19.28 5.30
C GLU A 17 -2.39 18.83 5.52
N GLY A 18 -2.93 19.11 6.71
CA GLY A 18 -4.28 18.70 7.11
C GLY A 18 -4.34 17.35 7.85
N VAL A 19 -3.44 16.41 7.59
CA VAL A 19 -3.43 15.11 8.31
C VAL A 19 -3.09 15.36 9.78
N GLY A 20 -4.02 15.03 10.68
CA GLY A 20 -3.82 15.24 12.12
C GLY A 20 -4.08 16.66 12.61
N ALA A 21 -4.58 17.56 11.76
CA ALA A 21 -4.91 18.94 12.15
C ALA A 21 -6.15 18.99 13.06
N ASP A 22 -7.22 18.28 12.68
CA ASP A 22 -8.51 18.28 13.39
C ASP A 22 -8.78 16.99 14.18
N ALA A 23 -8.24 15.86 13.71
CA ALA A 23 -8.40 14.56 14.37
C ALA A 23 -7.17 13.66 14.12
N PRO A 24 -6.76 12.83 15.10
CA PRO A 24 -5.63 11.92 14.94
C PRO A 24 -5.91 10.87 13.85
N ALA A 25 -4.99 10.75 12.89
CA ALA A 25 -5.04 9.67 11.91
C ALA A 25 -4.67 8.33 12.56
N ARG A 26 -5.54 7.33 12.42
CA ARG A 26 -5.27 5.97 12.88
C ARG A 26 -4.38 5.25 11.87
N LEU A 27 -3.34 4.57 12.38
CA LEU A 27 -2.54 3.64 11.59
C LEU A 27 -3.12 2.23 11.68
N TYR A 28 -3.19 1.59 10.53
CA TYR A 28 -3.60 0.20 10.33
C TYR A 28 -2.40 -0.59 9.84
N VAL A 29 -2.23 -1.81 10.34
CA VAL A 29 -1.25 -2.75 9.79
C VAL A 29 -1.95 -3.57 8.73
N LEU A 30 -1.53 -3.50 7.48
CA LEU A 30 -2.08 -4.27 6.37
C LEU A 30 -0.94 -4.94 5.57
N PRO A 31 -1.20 -6.01 4.81
CA PRO A 31 -0.21 -6.57 3.92
C PRO A 31 0.09 -5.58 2.77
N HIS A 32 1.35 -5.35 2.46
CA HIS A 32 1.77 -4.57 1.30
C HIS A 32 1.21 -5.17 0.00
N PRO A 33 0.63 -4.42 -0.95
CA PRO A 33 -0.13 -5.02 -2.06
C PRO A 33 0.65 -6.01 -2.94
N HIS A 34 1.94 -5.75 -3.15
CA HIS A 34 2.78 -6.63 -3.96
C HIS A 34 3.41 -7.76 -3.15
N SER A 35 4.05 -7.42 -2.03
CA SER A 35 4.89 -8.35 -1.26
C SER A 35 4.17 -9.01 -0.10
N GLY A 36 3.00 -8.49 0.29
CA GLY A 36 2.17 -8.82 1.47
C GLY A 36 2.88 -8.83 2.83
N VAL A 37 4.05 -8.21 2.93
CA VAL A 37 4.70 -7.97 4.22
C VAL A 37 3.87 -6.96 5.04
N PRO A 38 3.78 -7.09 6.37
CA PRO A 38 3.06 -6.13 7.20
C PRO A 38 3.61 -4.71 7.03
N THR A 39 2.74 -3.79 6.67
CA THR A 39 3.04 -2.38 6.37
C THR A 39 1.99 -1.47 7.01
N TYR A 40 2.39 -0.27 7.41
CA TYR A 40 1.48 0.68 8.05
C TYR A 40 0.81 1.58 7.01
N PHE A 41 -0.51 1.69 7.11
CA PHE A 41 -1.33 2.58 6.30
C PHE A 41 -2.16 3.50 7.20
N ALA A 42 -2.48 4.69 6.72
CA ALA A 42 -3.47 5.57 7.35
C ALA A 42 -4.64 5.76 6.40
N VAL A 43 -5.85 5.86 6.95
CA VAL A 43 -7.02 6.37 6.24
C VAL A 43 -7.50 7.59 7.01
N HIS A 44 -7.58 8.72 6.31
CA HIS A 44 -8.04 9.99 6.88
C HIS A 44 -8.91 10.66 5.82
N ASP A 45 -10.17 10.92 6.19
CA ASP A 45 -11.23 11.29 5.26
C ASP A 45 -11.32 10.29 4.09
N ASP A 46 -11.29 10.78 2.86
CA ASP A 46 -11.33 9.97 1.63
C ASP A 46 -9.92 9.60 1.10
N ALA A 47 -8.87 9.92 1.85
CA ALA A 47 -7.50 9.69 1.44
C ALA A 47 -6.86 8.50 2.18
N THR A 48 -6.10 7.72 1.43
CA THR A 48 -5.27 6.63 1.95
C THR A 48 -3.80 7.01 1.84
N TYR A 49 -3.04 6.67 2.88
CA TYR A 49 -1.62 6.94 2.96
C TYR A 49 -0.87 5.67 3.33
N GLU A 50 0.33 5.51 2.79
CA GLU A 50 1.29 4.49 3.20
C GLU A 50 2.41 5.14 4.02
N LEU A 51 2.83 4.49 5.09
CA LEU A 51 3.98 4.91 5.89
C LEU A 51 5.27 4.31 5.32
N LEU A 52 6.00 5.12 4.56
CA LEU A 52 7.33 4.80 4.07
C LEU A 52 8.38 5.16 5.11
N VAL A 53 9.48 4.40 5.18
CA VAL A 53 10.60 4.67 6.08
C VAL A 53 11.88 4.83 5.28
N VAL A 54 12.41 6.05 5.25
CA VAL A 54 13.71 6.37 4.67
C VAL A 54 14.75 6.25 5.78
N ARG A 55 15.65 5.28 5.64
CA ARG A 55 16.77 5.08 6.57
C ARG A 55 18.07 5.55 5.94
N PRO A 56 18.99 6.16 6.72
CA PRO A 56 20.32 6.44 6.24
C PRO A 56 21.05 5.14 5.88
N ASP A 57 21.99 5.23 4.93
CA ASP A 57 22.91 4.13 4.62
C ASP A 57 23.63 3.71 5.92
N GLN A 58 23.75 2.41 6.16
CA GLN A 58 24.44 1.85 7.33
C GLN A 58 25.88 2.33 7.45
N ARG A 59 26.54 2.68 6.34
CA ARG A 59 27.91 3.23 6.32
C ARG A 59 27.99 4.68 6.81
N ALA A 60 26.85 5.37 6.88
CA ALA A 60 26.76 6.76 7.31
C ALA A 60 25.64 6.89 8.36
N ALA A 61 25.93 6.48 9.59
CA ALA A 61 25.01 6.66 10.71
C ALA A 61 24.63 8.15 10.84
N ARG A 62 23.33 8.44 10.84
CA ARG A 62 22.78 9.80 10.99
C ARG A 62 21.84 9.83 12.19
N SER A 63 21.72 11.00 12.80
CA SER A 63 20.76 11.26 13.87
C SER A 63 20.08 12.60 13.63
N TRP A 64 18.85 12.75 14.13
CA TRP A 64 18.14 14.03 14.11
C TRP A 64 18.26 14.70 15.46
N MET A 65 18.65 15.98 15.47
CA MET A 65 18.56 16.84 16.65
C MET A 65 17.32 17.71 16.48
N LEU A 66 16.27 17.40 17.24
CA LEU A 66 14.99 18.08 17.17
C LEU A 66 14.91 19.17 18.23
N ALA A 67 14.66 20.40 17.78
CA ALA A 67 14.45 21.53 18.67
C ALA A 67 13.13 21.37 19.46
N PRO A 68 13.03 21.96 20.66
CA PRO A 68 11.79 21.95 21.43
C PRO A 68 10.69 22.72 20.70
N ARG A 69 9.46 22.20 20.68
CA ARG A 69 8.30 22.93 20.17
C ARG A 69 7.84 23.99 21.18
N GLY A 70 7.60 25.22 20.72
CA GLY A 70 6.81 26.23 21.44
C GLY A 70 7.53 27.17 22.41
N GLY A 71 8.79 27.56 22.17
CA GLY A 71 9.47 28.67 22.87
C GLY A 71 9.80 28.44 24.36
N ALA A 72 9.26 27.39 24.99
CA ALA A 72 9.59 27.00 26.35
C ALA A 72 10.99 26.36 26.44
N PRO A 73 11.73 26.55 27.54
CA PRO A 73 13.07 25.98 27.74
C PRO A 73 12.96 24.49 28.10
N ARG A 74 12.56 23.67 27.14
CA ARG A 74 12.58 22.21 27.25
C ARG A 74 13.84 21.67 26.58
N PRO A 75 14.41 20.54 27.05
CA PRO A 75 15.47 19.88 26.30
C PRO A 75 14.91 19.39 24.95
N GLY A 76 15.70 19.54 23.89
CA GLY A 76 15.37 18.95 22.58
C GLY A 76 15.41 17.43 22.62
N HIS A 77 15.10 16.79 21.49
CA HIS A 77 15.14 15.33 21.35
C HIS A 77 16.21 14.90 20.35
N ILE A 78 16.91 13.80 20.63
CA ILE A 78 17.83 13.17 19.68
C ILE A 78 17.19 11.87 19.19
N LEU A 79 16.95 11.77 17.89
CA LEU A 79 16.55 10.53 17.24
C LEU A 79 17.78 9.84 16.69
N ARG A 80 18.16 8.71 17.30
CA ARG A 80 19.43 8.03 17.04
C ARG A 80 19.49 7.29 15.72
N ASP A 81 18.36 6.80 15.22
CA ASP A 81 18.30 5.95 14.03
C ASP A 81 18.38 6.74 12.71
N GLY A 82 18.21 8.07 12.78
CA GLY A 82 18.20 8.96 11.63
C GLY A 82 17.04 8.67 10.65
N ALA A 83 16.08 7.83 11.05
CA ALA A 83 15.00 7.42 10.16
C ALA A 83 14.00 8.55 9.97
N LEU A 84 13.64 8.83 8.72
CA LEU A 84 12.53 9.71 8.36
C LEU A 84 11.35 8.84 7.92
N HIS A 85 10.24 8.98 8.62
CA HIS A 85 8.99 8.36 8.25
C HIS A 85 8.21 9.32 7.37
N VAL A 86 7.58 8.83 6.31
CA VAL A 86 6.82 9.64 5.36
C VAL A 86 5.46 9.00 5.16
N LEU A 87 4.38 9.71 5.50
CA LEU A 87 3.04 9.33 5.07
C LEU A 87 2.84 9.82 3.64
N SER A 88 2.92 8.90 2.68
CA SER A 88 2.75 9.18 1.27
C SER A 88 1.32 8.87 0.82
N PRO A 89 0.63 9.77 0.09
CA PRO A 89 -0.66 9.44 -0.52
C PRO A 89 -0.57 8.19 -1.40
N MET A 90 -1.58 7.34 -1.34
CA MET A 90 -1.68 6.09 -2.09
C MET A 90 -3.09 5.97 -2.69
N ASP A 91 -3.20 5.39 -3.88
CA ASP A 91 -4.52 5.06 -4.44
C ASP A 91 -5.11 3.85 -3.69
N PRO A 92 -6.23 4.00 -2.96
CA PRO A 92 -6.85 2.91 -2.21
C PRO A 92 -7.25 1.71 -3.07
N ALA A 93 -7.46 1.90 -4.38
CA ALA A 93 -7.77 0.78 -5.28
C ALA A 93 -6.61 -0.22 -5.40
N LEU A 94 -5.35 0.24 -5.30
CA LEU A 94 -4.18 -0.67 -5.29
C LEU A 94 -4.05 -1.40 -3.95
N LEU A 95 -4.35 -0.71 -2.84
CA LEU A 95 -4.42 -1.35 -1.53
C LEU A 95 -5.46 -2.47 -1.52
N LEU A 96 -6.69 -2.17 -1.94
CA LEU A 96 -7.77 -3.15 -2.01
C LEU A 96 -7.48 -4.30 -2.96
N LEU A 97 -6.85 -4.02 -4.11
CA LEU A 97 -6.40 -5.08 -5.03
C LEU A 97 -5.38 -6.00 -4.34
N GLY A 98 -4.48 -5.44 -3.53
CA GLY A 98 -3.58 -6.18 -2.64
C GLY A 98 -4.29 -7.11 -1.66
N LEU A 99 -5.30 -6.56 -0.98
CA LEU A 99 -6.09 -7.29 0.02
C LEU A 99 -6.92 -8.41 -0.60
N LEU A 100 -7.56 -8.13 -1.74
CA LEU A 100 -8.50 -9.03 -2.42
C LEU A 100 -7.85 -9.93 -3.48
N ALA A 101 -6.54 -9.83 -3.70
CA ALA A 101 -5.78 -10.73 -4.58
C ALA A 101 -6.07 -12.24 -4.37
N PRO A 102 -6.33 -12.73 -3.13
CA PRO A 102 -6.65 -14.14 -2.91
C PRO A 102 -7.89 -14.64 -3.64
N VAL A 103 -8.86 -13.75 -3.90
CA VAL A 103 -10.11 -14.07 -4.62
C VAL A 103 -10.04 -13.67 -6.09
N TRP A 104 -8.84 -13.42 -6.62
CA TRP A 104 -8.63 -13.10 -8.04
C TRP A 104 -9.07 -14.27 -8.93
N GLY A 105 -9.87 -13.97 -9.96
CA GLY A 105 -10.42 -14.98 -10.88
C GLY A 105 -11.64 -15.73 -10.33
N GLU A 106 -12.07 -15.47 -9.09
CA GLU A 106 -13.32 -16.02 -8.58
C GLU A 106 -14.53 -15.46 -9.35
N ARG A 107 -15.49 -16.34 -9.65
CA ARG A 107 -16.70 -15.96 -10.40
C ARG A 107 -17.86 -15.52 -9.52
N ARG A 108 -17.83 -15.86 -8.23
CA ARG A 108 -18.89 -15.61 -7.28
C ARG A 108 -18.88 -14.15 -6.84
N LEU A 109 -20.07 -13.55 -6.75
CA LEU A 109 -20.27 -12.28 -6.08
C LEU A 109 -20.43 -12.55 -4.57
N CYS A 110 -19.69 -11.82 -3.75
CA CYS A 110 -19.66 -12.00 -2.30
C CYS A 110 -19.98 -10.68 -1.59
N PRO A 111 -20.69 -10.70 -0.46
CA PRO A 111 -20.78 -9.57 0.45
C PRO A 111 -19.39 -9.05 0.84
N ARG A 112 -19.31 -7.76 1.15
CA ARG A 112 -18.07 -7.11 1.55
C ARG A 112 -17.43 -7.73 2.81
N ASP A 113 -18.26 -8.14 3.77
CA ASP A 113 -17.79 -8.75 5.01
C ASP A 113 -17.15 -10.12 4.74
N ASP A 114 -17.78 -10.94 3.90
CA ASP A 114 -17.24 -12.23 3.45
C ASP A 114 -15.90 -12.05 2.71
N LEU A 115 -15.79 -11.03 1.85
CA LEU A 115 -14.53 -10.70 1.18
C LEU A 115 -13.44 -10.31 2.18
N ALA A 116 -13.79 -9.56 3.22
CA ALA A 116 -12.87 -9.12 4.23
C ALA A 116 -12.38 -10.27 5.12
N GLU A 117 -13.28 -11.19 5.51
CA GLU A 117 -12.95 -12.39 6.26
C GLU A 117 -12.01 -13.29 5.45
N ALA A 118 -12.37 -13.61 4.20
CA ALA A 118 -11.53 -14.44 3.32
C ALA A 118 -10.13 -13.83 3.11
N ALA A 119 -10.05 -12.51 2.91
CA ALA A 119 -8.78 -11.80 2.81
C ALA A 119 -7.97 -11.87 4.12
N ALA A 120 -8.61 -11.64 5.27
CA ALA A 120 -7.97 -11.66 6.57
C ALA A 120 -7.39 -13.04 6.91
N GLU A 121 -8.13 -14.10 6.62
CA GLU A 121 -7.70 -15.49 6.81
C GLU A 121 -6.52 -15.83 5.89
N HIS A 122 -6.63 -15.52 4.59
CA HIS A 122 -5.57 -15.82 3.62
C HIS A 122 -4.25 -15.14 4.01
N HIS A 123 -4.27 -13.83 4.28
CA HIS A 123 -3.04 -13.10 4.59
C HIS A 123 -2.47 -13.50 5.96
N ALA A 124 -3.30 -13.87 6.93
CA ALA A 124 -2.84 -14.44 8.19
C ALA A 124 -2.15 -15.81 7.99
N ALA A 125 -2.76 -16.71 7.21
CA ALA A 125 -2.20 -18.01 6.90
C ALA A 125 -0.86 -17.90 6.14
N ARG A 126 -0.80 -17.01 5.15
CA ARG A 126 0.42 -16.73 4.38
C ARG A 126 1.54 -16.22 5.27
N ARG A 127 1.23 -15.27 6.16
CA ARG A 127 2.18 -14.75 7.15
C ARG A 127 2.66 -15.83 8.13
N ALA A 128 1.76 -16.71 8.58
CA ALA A 128 2.11 -17.82 9.45
C ALA A 128 3.07 -18.79 8.75
N ALA A 129 2.83 -19.10 7.47
CA ALA A 129 3.73 -19.92 6.66
C ALA A 129 5.11 -19.26 6.48
N ASP A 130 5.16 -17.96 6.18
CA ASP A 130 6.41 -17.19 6.04
C ASP A 130 7.22 -17.17 7.34
N LEU A 131 6.54 -17.03 8.49
CA LEU A 131 7.18 -17.06 9.81
C LEU A 131 7.68 -18.46 10.15
N ALA A 132 6.89 -19.51 9.91
CA ALA A 132 7.29 -20.89 10.16
C ALA A 132 8.52 -21.28 9.31
N ALA A 133 8.61 -20.79 8.06
CA ALA A 133 9.77 -21.00 7.20
C ALA A 133 11.04 -20.30 7.71
N ARG A 134 10.92 -19.17 8.43
CA ARG A 134 12.05 -18.39 8.96
C ARG A 134 12.43 -18.79 10.39
N ALA A 135 11.46 -19.23 11.19
CA ALA A 135 11.62 -19.56 12.61
C ALA A 135 10.63 -20.68 13.00
N PRO A 136 10.97 -21.96 12.73
CA PRO A 136 10.07 -23.11 12.94
C PRO A 136 9.61 -23.28 14.39
N GLU A 137 10.45 -22.89 15.36
CA GLU A 137 10.17 -23.04 16.79
C GLU A 137 9.24 -21.96 17.36
N ALA A 138 8.93 -20.92 16.57
CA ALA A 138 8.19 -19.75 17.03
C ALA A 138 6.74 -19.70 16.52
N ALA A 139 6.25 -20.74 15.83
CA ALA A 139 4.96 -20.68 15.12
C ALA A 139 3.77 -20.54 16.08
N PRO A 140 3.19 -19.34 16.24
CA PRO A 140 1.97 -19.17 17.02
C PRO A 140 0.79 -19.56 16.13
N SER A 141 -0.34 -19.92 16.75
CA SER A 141 -1.64 -19.75 16.09
C SER A 141 -1.79 -18.27 15.76
N THR A 142 -1.63 -17.90 14.49
CA THR A 142 -1.77 -16.50 14.09
C THR A 142 -3.27 -16.24 13.93
N PRO A 143 -3.89 -15.38 14.75
CA PRO A 143 -5.29 -15.01 14.55
C PRO A 143 -5.45 -14.32 13.19
N ALA A 144 -6.68 -14.25 12.70
CA ALA A 144 -7.02 -13.49 11.49
C ALA A 144 -6.40 -12.09 11.51
N TRP A 145 -6.05 -11.58 10.34
CA TRP A 145 -5.37 -10.29 10.25
C TRP A 145 -6.27 -9.16 10.79
N PRO A 146 -5.85 -8.43 11.84
CA PRO A 146 -6.79 -7.67 12.68
C PRO A 146 -7.40 -6.45 11.99
N ASP A 147 -6.63 -5.77 11.13
CA ASP A 147 -7.05 -4.50 10.55
C ASP A 147 -7.73 -4.63 9.17
N ILE A 148 -7.70 -5.81 8.52
CA ILE A 148 -8.25 -5.97 7.16
C ILE A 148 -9.76 -5.70 7.17
N ALA A 149 -10.52 -6.38 8.04
CA ALA A 149 -11.96 -6.17 8.13
C ALA A 149 -12.32 -4.73 8.54
N THR A 150 -11.56 -4.16 9.48
CA THR A 150 -11.79 -2.78 9.92
C THR A 150 -11.61 -1.78 8.78
N VAL A 151 -10.53 -1.90 8.01
CA VAL A 151 -10.24 -1.00 6.88
C VAL A 151 -11.22 -1.24 5.76
N LEU A 152 -11.48 -2.50 5.43
CA LEU A 152 -12.43 -2.84 4.37
C LEU A 152 -13.80 -2.30 4.69
N ALA A 153 -14.24 -2.17 5.94
CA ALA A 153 -15.55 -1.62 6.32
C ALA A 153 -15.64 -0.08 6.31
N LEU A 154 -14.53 0.65 6.12
CA LEU A 154 -14.55 2.11 6.11
C LEU A 154 -15.34 2.66 4.91
N PRO A 155 -16.18 3.71 5.08
CA PRO A 155 -16.91 4.33 3.98
C PRO A 155 -16.01 4.76 2.80
N ALA A 156 -14.80 5.26 3.11
CA ALA A 156 -13.79 5.67 2.12
C ALA A 156 -13.38 4.53 1.17
N MET A 157 -13.57 3.26 1.53
CA MET A 157 -13.23 2.12 0.67
C MET A 157 -14.32 1.77 -0.35
N GLN A 158 -15.53 2.35 -0.24
CA GLN A 158 -16.66 2.03 -1.10
C GLN A 158 -16.40 2.38 -2.58
N ALA A 159 -16.05 3.64 -2.86
CA ALA A 159 -15.77 4.08 -4.23
C ALA A 159 -14.54 3.35 -4.83
N PRO A 160 -13.43 3.16 -4.11
CA PRO A 160 -12.33 2.32 -4.55
C PRO A 160 -12.71 0.86 -4.86
N LEU A 161 -13.55 0.22 -4.04
CA LEU A 161 -14.06 -1.14 -4.31
C LEU A 161 -14.85 -1.20 -5.62
N THR A 162 -15.81 -0.29 -5.82
CA THR A 162 -16.61 -0.26 -7.05
C THR A 162 -15.77 0.02 -8.31
N ARG A 163 -14.60 0.68 -8.17
CA ARG A 163 -13.65 0.91 -9.27
C ARG A 163 -12.96 -0.37 -9.76
N ILE A 164 -12.79 -1.39 -8.91
CA ILE A 164 -12.07 -2.64 -9.24
C ILE A 164 -12.97 -3.88 -9.28
N CYS A 165 -14.18 -3.78 -8.71
CA CYS A 165 -15.14 -4.87 -8.68
C CYS A 165 -16.31 -4.63 -9.64
N ALA A 166 -16.85 -5.72 -10.20
CA ALA A 166 -18.24 -5.78 -10.63
C ALA A 166 -19.12 -5.84 -9.38
N THR A 167 -20.28 -5.19 -9.44
CA THR A 167 -21.19 -5.07 -8.30
C THR A 167 -22.61 -5.39 -8.70
N GLN A 168 -23.35 -6.02 -7.78
CA GLN A 168 -24.77 -6.28 -7.93
C GLN A 168 -25.50 -5.88 -6.64
N ALA A 169 -26.71 -5.33 -6.78
CA ALA A 169 -27.56 -5.03 -5.63
C ALA A 169 -28.02 -6.32 -4.95
N GLU A 170 -27.88 -6.37 -3.63
CA GLU A 170 -28.29 -7.47 -2.77
C GLU A 170 -28.86 -6.88 -1.47
N PRO A 171 -30.19 -6.83 -1.31
CA PRO A 171 -30.82 -6.19 -0.15
C PRO A 171 -30.44 -6.81 1.20
N SER A 172 -29.96 -8.05 1.20
CA SER A 172 -29.52 -8.74 2.42
C SER A 172 -28.09 -8.40 2.86
N ALA A 173 -27.29 -7.75 2.01
CA ALA A 173 -25.92 -7.34 2.33
C ALA A 173 -25.90 -6.03 3.14
N HIS A 174 -24.88 -5.84 4.00
CA HIS A 174 -24.78 -4.70 4.92
C HIS A 174 -24.79 -3.33 4.20
N ASP A 175 -24.09 -3.23 3.07
CA ASP A 175 -24.05 -2.03 2.22
C ASP A 175 -24.96 -2.15 0.98
N GLY A 176 -25.83 -3.16 0.94
CA GLY A 176 -26.75 -3.43 -0.15
C GLY A 176 -26.09 -3.94 -1.44
N LEU A 177 -24.81 -4.32 -1.39
CA LEU A 177 -24.05 -4.74 -2.57
C LEU A 177 -23.28 -6.04 -2.33
N VAL A 178 -23.14 -6.81 -3.41
CA VAL A 178 -22.16 -7.90 -3.51
C VAL A 178 -21.14 -7.57 -4.59
N TYR A 179 -19.93 -8.07 -4.40
CA TYR A 179 -18.74 -7.66 -5.12
C TYR A 179 -17.99 -8.87 -5.68
N ARG A 180 -17.37 -8.68 -6.84
CA ARG A 180 -16.42 -9.61 -7.45
C ARG A 180 -15.37 -8.80 -8.18
N LEU A 181 -14.08 -9.13 -8.04
CA LEU A 181 -13.04 -8.47 -8.83
C LEU A 181 -13.34 -8.61 -10.33
N ASP A 182 -13.17 -7.52 -11.06
CA ASP A 182 -13.46 -7.44 -12.49
C ASP A 182 -12.16 -7.15 -13.25
N GLU A 183 -11.73 -8.12 -14.04
CA GLU A 183 -10.45 -8.07 -14.74
C GLU A 183 -10.36 -6.87 -15.68
N ALA A 184 -11.43 -6.59 -16.44
CA ALA A 184 -11.46 -5.48 -17.37
C ALA A 184 -11.32 -4.13 -16.66
N ARG A 185 -12.02 -3.93 -15.53
CA ARG A 185 -11.89 -2.72 -14.70
C ARG A 185 -10.50 -2.59 -14.11
N VAL A 186 -9.92 -3.68 -13.64
CA VAL A 186 -8.57 -3.70 -13.04
C VAL A 186 -7.51 -3.39 -14.11
N TYR A 187 -7.54 -4.04 -15.27
CA TYR A 187 -6.60 -3.77 -16.36
C TYR A 187 -6.74 -2.34 -16.90
N ALA A 188 -7.96 -1.82 -17.01
CA ALA A 188 -8.19 -0.42 -17.37
C ALA A 188 -7.66 0.55 -16.29
N LEU A 189 -7.76 0.20 -15.02
CA LEU A 189 -7.19 0.98 -13.92
C LEU A 189 -5.64 0.97 -13.97
N LEU A 190 -5.01 -0.20 -14.15
CA LEU A 190 -3.56 -0.34 -14.22
C LEU A 190 -2.99 0.38 -15.45
N THR A 191 -3.63 0.23 -16.61
CA THR A 191 -3.25 0.94 -17.84
C THR A 191 -3.30 2.45 -17.64
N ARG A 192 -4.40 2.99 -17.07
CA ARG A 192 -4.49 4.42 -16.74
C ARG A 192 -3.46 4.89 -15.72
N LYS A 193 -3.00 4.02 -14.82
CA LYS A 193 -1.91 4.36 -13.89
C LYS A 193 -0.57 4.45 -14.62
N VAL A 194 -0.28 3.54 -15.55
CA VAL A 194 0.92 3.63 -16.39
C VAL A 194 0.93 4.92 -17.20
N GLU A 195 -0.18 5.27 -17.85
CA GLU A 195 -0.25 6.54 -18.61
C GLU A 195 -0.03 7.76 -17.72
N ARG A 196 -0.59 7.76 -16.50
CA ARG A 196 -0.35 8.84 -15.54
C ARG A 196 1.10 8.92 -15.08
N VAL A 197 1.75 7.79 -14.81
CA VAL A 197 3.18 7.76 -14.45
C VAL A 197 4.04 8.29 -15.60
N LEU A 198 3.71 7.94 -16.85
CA LEU A 198 4.41 8.46 -18.03
C LEU A 198 4.26 9.98 -18.18
N HIS A 199 3.11 10.53 -17.80
CA HIS A 199 2.83 11.96 -17.90
C HIS A 199 3.35 12.76 -16.69
N ASP A 200 2.91 12.41 -15.49
CA ASP A 200 3.11 13.17 -14.26
C ASP A 200 4.53 13.00 -13.68
N ALA A 201 5.21 11.90 -14.02
CA ALA A 201 6.55 11.57 -13.55
C ALA A 201 7.55 11.37 -14.71
N ALA A 202 7.35 12.09 -15.81
CA ALA A 202 8.13 11.96 -17.04
C ALA A 202 9.65 12.02 -16.80
N ASP A 203 10.14 12.95 -15.97
CA ASP A 203 11.57 13.10 -15.68
C ASP A 203 12.16 11.88 -14.94
N VAL A 204 11.41 11.34 -13.97
CA VAL A 204 11.83 10.16 -13.20
C VAL A 204 11.88 8.94 -14.11
N VAL A 205 10.86 8.78 -14.95
CA VAL A 205 10.77 7.67 -15.92
C VAL A 205 11.88 7.79 -16.97
N ALA A 206 12.11 8.98 -17.51
CA ALA A 206 13.19 9.24 -18.46
C ALA A 206 14.56 8.87 -17.87
N ALA A 207 14.88 9.36 -16.66
CA ALA A 207 16.13 9.08 -16.00
C ALA A 207 16.36 7.58 -15.73
N GLN A 208 15.33 6.84 -15.31
CA GLN A 208 15.44 5.41 -15.08
C GLN A 208 15.52 4.60 -16.38
N SER A 209 14.83 5.05 -17.44
CA SER A 209 14.78 4.36 -18.73
C SER A 209 16.10 4.35 -19.50
N GLN A 210 16.99 5.32 -19.26
CA GLN A 210 18.31 5.43 -19.92
C GLN A 210 19.17 4.17 -19.81
N ARG A 211 18.94 3.31 -18.82
CA ARG A 211 19.65 2.04 -18.64
C ARG A 211 19.21 0.94 -19.59
N HIS A 212 18.13 1.16 -20.35
CA HIS A 212 17.49 0.15 -21.18
C HIS A 212 17.68 0.34 -22.68
N TYR A 213 18.39 1.39 -23.11
CA TYR A 213 18.66 1.65 -24.53
C TYR A 213 20.05 2.25 -24.74
N GLY A 214 20.58 2.09 -25.97
CA GLY A 214 21.88 2.62 -26.35
C GLY A 214 21.85 4.10 -26.77
N ALA A 215 23.02 4.68 -27.03
CA ALA A 215 23.14 6.09 -27.43
C ALA A 215 22.44 6.43 -28.76
N GLU A 216 22.23 5.44 -29.63
CA GLU A 216 21.61 5.59 -30.96
C GLU A 216 20.15 5.07 -31.00
N ALA A 217 19.49 5.00 -29.85
CA ALA A 217 18.13 4.50 -29.75
C ALA A 217 17.12 5.38 -30.52
N THR A 218 16.20 4.72 -31.21
CA THR A 218 15.06 5.36 -31.89
C THR A 218 14.02 5.86 -30.88
N ASP A 219 13.18 6.81 -31.30
CA ASP A 219 12.07 7.31 -30.47
C ASP A 219 11.13 6.18 -30.01
N ALA A 220 10.94 5.17 -30.86
CA ALA A 220 10.12 4.00 -30.54
C ALA A 220 10.74 3.13 -29.43
N GLU A 221 12.06 2.94 -29.45
CA GLU A 221 12.79 2.21 -28.41
C GLU A 221 12.80 2.97 -27.09
N ILE A 222 12.97 4.30 -27.15
CA ILE A 222 12.89 5.17 -25.96
C ILE A 222 11.49 5.09 -25.35
N ALA A 223 10.43 5.23 -26.16
CA ALA A 223 9.05 5.15 -25.70
C ALA A 223 8.72 3.77 -25.10
N ALA A 224 9.22 2.68 -25.71
CA ALA A 224 9.05 1.34 -25.19
C ALA A 224 9.77 1.15 -23.83
N ALA A 225 10.99 1.68 -23.68
CA ALA A 225 11.75 1.63 -22.44
C ALA A 225 11.07 2.44 -21.31
N GLN A 226 10.60 3.65 -21.62
CA GLN A 226 9.85 4.48 -20.66
C GLN A 226 8.56 3.77 -20.21
N ARG A 227 7.80 3.20 -21.15
CA ARG A 227 6.59 2.43 -20.85
C ARG A 227 6.88 1.19 -20.00
N ARG A 228 8.00 0.51 -20.23
CA ARG A 228 8.47 -0.60 -19.38
C ARG A 228 8.73 -0.12 -17.96
N VAL A 229 9.52 0.93 -17.78
CA VAL A 229 9.81 1.52 -16.45
C VAL A 229 8.53 1.94 -15.74
N ALA A 230 7.63 2.66 -16.40
CA ALA A 230 6.36 3.07 -15.82
C ALA A 230 5.48 1.87 -15.42
N THR A 231 5.48 0.81 -16.23
CA THR A 231 4.77 -0.44 -15.91
C THR A 231 5.38 -1.12 -14.68
N ASP A 232 6.71 -1.17 -14.59
CA ASP A 232 7.41 -1.78 -13.46
C ASP A 232 7.22 -0.98 -12.17
N LEU A 233 7.17 0.36 -12.25
CA LEU A 233 6.85 1.23 -11.11
C LEU A 233 5.44 0.97 -10.57
N VAL A 234 4.46 0.78 -11.45
CA VAL A 234 3.08 0.41 -11.05
C VAL A 234 3.07 -1.00 -10.45
N ALA A 235 3.79 -1.95 -11.04
CA ALA A 235 3.84 -3.35 -10.61
C ALA A 235 4.37 -3.53 -9.17
N MET A 236 5.18 -2.58 -8.66
CA MET A 236 5.61 -2.57 -7.25
C MET A 236 4.45 -2.51 -6.25
N TYR A 237 3.24 -2.14 -6.70
CA TYR A 237 2.01 -2.08 -5.90
C TYR A 237 0.90 -2.99 -6.43
N VAL A 238 1.22 -3.95 -7.30
CA VAL A 238 0.26 -4.92 -7.85
C VAL A 238 0.63 -6.32 -7.35
N PRO A 239 -0.34 -7.13 -6.89
CA PRO A 239 -0.10 -8.53 -6.54
C PRO A 239 0.51 -9.30 -7.72
N PRO A 240 1.53 -10.16 -7.51
CA PRO A 240 2.19 -10.88 -8.59
C PRO A 240 1.23 -11.62 -9.53
N ALA A 241 0.23 -12.33 -8.99
CA ALA A 241 -0.76 -13.05 -9.79
C ALA A 241 -1.59 -12.13 -10.71
N VAL A 242 -1.87 -10.90 -10.27
CA VAL A 242 -2.62 -9.91 -11.06
C VAL A 242 -1.71 -9.26 -12.12
N ASP A 243 -0.45 -8.94 -11.75
CA ASP A 243 0.52 -8.38 -12.69
C ASP A 243 0.85 -9.37 -13.82
N ASP A 244 1.05 -10.64 -13.48
CA ASP A 244 1.30 -11.71 -14.46
C ASP A 244 0.15 -11.85 -15.46
N ALA A 245 -1.10 -11.86 -14.97
CA ALA A 245 -2.30 -11.94 -15.80
C ALA A 245 -2.46 -10.70 -16.70
N TRP A 246 -2.28 -9.51 -16.14
CA TRP A 246 -2.36 -8.25 -16.89
C TRP A 246 -1.28 -8.14 -17.98
N ARG A 247 -0.06 -8.61 -17.71
CA ARG A 247 1.03 -8.62 -18.70
C ARG A 247 0.82 -9.67 -19.79
N ALA A 248 0.16 -10.79 -19.48
CA ALA A 248 -0.20 -11.80 -20.47
C ALA A 248 -1.25 -11.28 -21.47
N GLU A 249 -2.28 -10.59 -20.99
CA GLU A 249 -3.33 -9.98 -21.83
C GLU A 249 -2.73 -9.02 -22.88
N ARG A 250 -1.75 -8.21 -22.49
CA ARG A 250 -1.10 -7.22 -23.37
C ARG A 250 -0.20 -7.81 -24.46
N LYS A 251 0.15 -9.10 -24.37
CA LYS A 251 0.96 -9.80 -25.37
C LYS A 251 0.10 -10.46 -26.45
N THR A 252 -1.20 -10.57 -26.23
CA THR A 252 -2.18 -11.15 -27.14
C THR A 252 -2.77 -10.05 -28.02
#